data_AF-A0AAV0FV19-F1
#
_entry.id   AF-A0AAV0FV19-F1
#
_cell.length_a   1.000
_cell.length_b   1.000
_cell.length_c   1.000
_cell.angle_alpha   90.00
_cell.angle_beta   90.00
_cell.angle_gamma   90.00
#
_symmetry.space_group_name_H-M   'P 1'
#
loop_
_entity.id
_entity.type
_entity.pdbx_description
1 polymer ?
#
loop_
_entity_poly.entity_id
_entity_poly.type
_entity_poly.pdbx_seq_one_letter_code
_entity_poly.pdbx_strand_id
1 'polypeptide(L)'
;MNYASGSCGILRETGNDFLSRYYKSTKELSDYLSNSIFLIAIGSNDYINNYLLPSIYDTSRSHTPRNFAELLVNTLSIQFQKLYGLGARKIVVFEI
;
A
#
# COMPACT_ATOMS: atom_id res chain seq x y z
N MET A 1 -15.35 -2.49 0.17
CA MET A 1 -14.71 -3.04 1.39
C MET A 1 -13.64 -2.06 1.85
N ASN A 2 -13.51 -1.82 3.15
CA ASN A 2 -12.48 -0.96 3.73
C ASN A 2 -11.36 -1.82 4.31
N TYR A 3 -10.13 -1.63 3.82
CA TYR A 3 -8.94 -2.35 4.27
C TYR A 3 -7.88 -1.41 4.87
N ALA A 4 -8.27 -0.19 5.25
CA ALA A 4 -7.37 0.76 5.87
C ALA A 4 -6.83 0.19 7.19
N SER A 5 -5.51 0.19 7.34
CA SER A 5 -4.81 -0.27 8.54
C SER A 5 -3.78 0.78 8.91
N GLY A 6 -3.92 1.31 10.13
CA GLY A 6 -3.17 2.50 10.59
C GLY A 6 -1.66 2.31 10.74
N SER A 7 -1.13 1.08 10.63
CA SER A 7 0.32 0.82 10.65
C SER A 7 0.72 -0.55 10.07
N CYS A 8 -0.20 -1.32 9.49
CA CYS A 8 0.10 -2.64 8.95
C CYS A 8 -0.26 -2.65 7.47
N GLY A 9 0.77 -2.68 6.63
CA GLY A 9 0.63 -2.72 5.18
C GLY A 9 -0.34 -3.80 4.73
N ILE A 10 -0.92 -3.58 3.55
CA ILE A 10 -1.85 -4.44 2.81
C ILE A 10 -1.30 -5.89 2.79
N LEU A 11 -1.59 -6.67 3.84
CA LEU A 11 -0.88 -7.91 4.14
C LEU A 11 -1.26 -9.01 3.15
N ARG A 12 -0.23 -9.65 2.59
CA ARG A 12 -0.29 -10.69 1.56
C ARG A 12 -1.05 -11.95 2.02
N GLU A 13 -1.01 -12.23 3.31
CA GLU A 13 -1.58 -13.43 3.95
C GLU A 13 -3.10 -13.29 4.16
N THR A 14 -3.57 -12.13 4.61
CA THR A 14 -5.00 -11.88 4.82
C THR A 14 -5.74 -11.63 3.50
N GLY A 15 -5.08 -11.03 2.51
CA GLY A 15 -5.69 -10.76 1.20
C GLY A 15 -6.04 -12.03 0.43
N ASN A 16 -5.14 -13.00 0.32
CA ASN A 16 -5.41 -14.23 -0.44
C ASN A 16 -6.46 -15.12 0.25
N ASP A 17 -6.42 -15.23 1.57
CA ASP A 17 -7.39 -16.05 2.32
C ASP A 17 -8.79 -15.45 2.31
N PHE A 18 -8.92 -14.12 2.38
CA PHE A 18 -10.24 -13.47 2.21
C PHE A 18 -10.72 -13.55 0.78
N LEU A 19 -9.88 -13.22 -0.21
CA LEU A 19 -10.31 -13.15 -1.60
C LEU A 19 -10.64 -14.54 -2.18
N SER A 20 -9.91 -15.59 -1.79
CA SER A 20 -10.23 -16.98 -2.17
C SER A 20 -11.54 -17.50 -1.58
N ARG A 21 -12.02 -16.94 -0.47
CA ARG A 21 -13.33 -17.27 0.11
C ARG A 21 -14.50 -16.66 -0.66
N TYR A 22 -14.30 -15.50 -1.30
CA TYR A 22 -15.36 -14.80 -2.03
C TYR A 22 -15.30 -15.01 -3.54
N TYR A 23 -14.12 -15.29 -4.11
CA TYR A 23 -13.93 -15.49 -5.54
C TYR A 23 -13.34 -16.87 -5.81
N LYS A 24 -14.03 -17.66 -6.63
CA LYS A 24 -13.69 -19.08 -6.86
C LYS A 24 -12.61 -19.25 -7.92
N SER A 25 -12.29 -18.21 -8.68
CA SER A 25 -11.22 -18.22 -9.67
C SER A 25 -10.45 -16.89 -9.72
N THR A 26 -9.20 -16.96 -10.17
CA THR A 26 -8.36 -15.77 -10.41
C THR A 26 -8.96 -14.84 -11.46
N LYS A 27 -9.69 -15.39 -12.45
CA LYS A 27 -10.40 -14.61 -13.46
C LYS A 27 -11.54 -13.79 -12.85
N GLU A 28 -12.37 -14.42 -12.02
CA GLU A 28 -13.49 -13.75 -11.34
C GLU A 28 -13.00 -12.63 -10.42
N LEU A 29 -11.91 -12.89 -9.68
CA LEU A 29 -11.25 -11.89 -8.86
C LEU A 29 -10.71 -10.73 -9.71
N SER A 30 -9.98 -11.02 -10.79
CA SER A 30 -9.43 -10.01 -11.69
C SER A 30 -10.52 -9.14 -12.32
N ASP A 31 -11.60 -9.76 -12.80
CA ASP A 31 -12.75 -9.06 -13.38
C ASP A 31 -13.42 -8.14 -12.34
N TYR A 32 -13.58 -8.61 -11.10
CA TYR A 32 -14.11 -7.79 -10.01
C TYR A 32 -13.20 -6.61 -9.66
N LEU A 33 -11.90 -6.85 -9.51
CA LEU A 33 -10.93 -5.79 -9.17
C LEU A 33 -10.78 -4.77 -10.30
N SER A 34 -10.91 -5.19 -11.56
CA SER A 34 -10.86 -4.28 -12.72
C SER A 34 -12.01 -3.27 -12.73
N ASN A 35 -13.16 -3.67 -12.18
CA ASN A 35 -14.35 -2.83 -12.03
C ASN A 35 -14.39 -2.05 -10.71
N SER A 36 -13.47 -2.31 -9.78
CA SER A 36 -13.38 -1.64 -8.49
C SER A 36 -12.54 -0.35 -8.55
N ILE A 37 -12.81 0.59 -7.64
CA ILE A 37 -11.98 1.78 -7.41
C ILE A 37 -11.23 1.60 -6.10
N PHE A 38 -9.92 1.82 -6.12
CA PHE A 38 -9.05 1.73 -4.96
C PHE A 38 -8.65 3.12 -4.52
N LEU A 39 -9.06 3.50 -3.31
CA LEU A 39 -8.62 4.73 -2.65
C LEU A 39 -7.52 4.35 -1.66
N ILE A 40 -6.32 4.91 -1.84
CA ILE A 40 -5.15 4.59 -1.02
C ILE A 40 -4.62 5.89 -0.42
N ALA A 41 -4.62 5.97 0.91
CA ALA A 41 -4.01 7.06 1.67
C ALA A 41 -2.81 6.52 2.45
N ILE A 42 -1.61 7.04 2.19
CA ILE A 42 -0.35 6.53 2.74
C ILE A 42 0.70 7.65 2.81
N GLY A 43 1.70 7.55 3.69
CA GLY A 43 2.85 8.47 3.76
C GLY A 43 2.92 9.29 5.05
N SER A 44 1.81 9.87 5.52
CA SER A 44 1.78 10.67 6.75
C SER A 44 2.25 9.91 7.99
N ASN A 45 1.83 8.66 8.16
CA ASN A 45 2.28 7.81 9.27
C ASN A 45 3.77 7.42 9.15
N ASP A 46 4.31 7.30 7.95
CA ASP A 46 5.73 7.00 7.74
C ASP A 46 6.61 8.20 8.07
N TYR A 47 6.19 9.41 7.70
CA TYR A 47 6.87 10.63 8.09
C TYR A 47 6.78 10.87 9.60
N ILE A 48 5.60 10.79 10.21
CA ILE A 48 5.42 11.06 11.64
C ILE A 48 6.13 10.01 12.49
N ASN A 49 5.91 8.72 12.23
CA ASN A 49 6.41 7.67 13.11
C ASN A 49 7.85 7.27 12.81
N ASN A 50 8.27 7.26 11.54
CA ASN A 50 9.56 6.68 11.17
C ASN A 50 10.61 7.73 10.80
N TYR A 51 10.24 8.93 10.36
CA TYR A 51 11.19 9.97 9.94
C TYR A 51 11.34 11.10 10.98
N LEU A 52 10.24 11.67 11.47
CA LEU A 52 10.21 12.85 12.34
C LEU A 52 10.40 12.55 13.83
N LEU A 53 10.67 11.29 14.19
CA LEU A 53 10.99 10.86 15.57
C LEU A 53 12.46 10.42 15.71
N PRO A 54 13.44 11.36 15.64
CA PRO A 54 14.87 11.05 15.71
C PRO A 54 15.34 10.49 17.06
N SER A 55 14.50 10.56 18.09
CA SER A 55 14.77 9.96 19.40
C SER A 55 14.50 8.45 19.44
N ILE A 56 13.72 7.92 18.49
CA ILE A 56 13.33 6.50 18.42
C ILE A 56 13.87 5.85 17.14
N TYR A 57 13.89 6.57 16.01
CA TYR A 57 14.32 6.08 14.72
C TYR A 57 15.40 6.98 14.11
N ASP A 58 16.50 6.38 13.64
CA ASP A 58 17.64 7.13 13.09
C ASP A 58 17.44 7.54 11.62
N THR A 59 16.22 7.40 11.11
CA THR A 59 15.88 7.54 9.68
C THR A 59 16.06 8.96 9.18
N SER A 60 15.73 9.98 9.99
CA SER A 60 16.00 11.39 9.64
C SER A 60 17.46 11.80 9.77
N ARG A 61 18.31 10.99 10.42
CA ARG A 61 19.76 11.21 10.46
C ARG A 61 20.47 10.53 9.30
N SER A 62 19.94 9.39 8.84
CA SER A 62 20.52 8.58 7.77
C SER A 62 19.99 8.92 6.37
N HIS A 63 18.78 9.50 6.27
CA HIS A 63 18.15 9.87 5.00
C HIS A 63 17.82 11.35 4.99
N THR A 64 18.06 12.00 3.86
CA THR A 64 17.48 13.32 3.60
C THR A 64 15.97 13.16 3.38
N PRO A 65 15.16 14.24 3.52
CA PRO A 65 13.71 14.14 3.30
C PRO A 65 13.37 13.64 1.90
N ARG A 66 14.21 14.01 0.91
CA ARG A 66 14.09 13.55 -0.49
C ARG A 66 14.37 12.06 -0.63
N ASN A 67 15.46 11.57 -0.05
CA ASN A 67 15.82 10.15 -0.15
C ASN A 67 14.77 9.28 0.55
N PHE A 68 14.20 9.76 1.66
CA PHE A 68 13.10 9.07 2.33
C PHE A 68 11.82 9.06 1.49
N ALA A 69 11.46 10.18 0.84
CA ALA A 69 10.34 10.23 -0.10
C ALA A 69 10.52 9.24 -1.26
N GLU A 70 11.72 9.18 -1.85
CA GLU A 70 12.04 8.24 -2.93
C GLU A 70 11.93 6.79 -2.46
N LEU A 71 12.37 6.47 -1.24
CA LEU A 71 12.19 5.14 -0.64
C LEU A 71 10.70 4.78 -0.49
N LEU A 72 9.87 5.70 -0.01
CA LEU A 72 8.43 5.49 0.14
C LEU A 72 7.75 5.27 -1.23
N VAL A 73 8.05 6.10 -2.22
CA VAL A 73 7.50 5.98 -3.58
C VAL A 73 7.90 4.66 -4.24
N ASN A 74 9.16 4.23 -4.09
CA ASN A 74 9.64 2.96 -4.62
C ASN A 74 8.92 1.78 -3.96
N THR A 75 8.76 1.83 -2.65
CA THR A 75 8.03 0.81 -1.89
C THR A 75 6.57 0.73 -2.31
N LEU A 76 5.91 1.87 -2.46
CA LEU A 76 4.52 1.96 -2.90
C LEU A 76 4.34 1.44 -4.33
N SER A 77 5.26 1.77 -5.23
CA SER A 77 5.25 1.30 -6.62
C SER A 77 5.23 -0.24 -6.71
N ILE A 78 5.99 -0.94 -5.86
CA ILE A 78 5.98 -2.41 -5.80
C ILE A 78 4.59 -2.94 -5.41
N GLN A 79 3.89 -2.27 -4.49
CA GLN A 79 2.54 -2.68 -4.09
C GLN A 79 1.51 -2.42 -5.19
N PHE A 80 1.63 -1.30 -5.91
CA PHE A 80 0.75 -1.03 -7.06
C PHE A 80 0.95 -2.02 -8.20
N GLN A 81 2.19 -2.45 -8.47
CA GLN A 81 2.45 -3.51 -9.46
C GLN A 81 1.75 -4.82 -9.08
N LYS A 82 1.74 -5.19 -7.79
CA LYS A 82 1.00 -6.37 -7.31
C LYS A 82 -0.51 -6.21 -7.49
N LEU A 83 -1.08 -5.07 -7.07
CA LEU A 83 -2.51 -4.79 -7.25
C LEU A 83 -2.91 -4.83 -8.73
N TYR A 84 -2.08 -4.28 -9.61
CA TYR A 84 -2.28 -4.33 -11.04
C TYR A 84 -2.22 -5.77 -11.58
N GLY A 85 -1.27 -6.57 -11.10
CA GLY A 85 -1.17 -8.00 -11.41
C GLY A 85 -2.39 -8.82 -10.97
N LEU A 86 -3.08 -8.38 -9.91
CA LEU A 86 -4.33 -8.99 -9.44
C LEU A 86 -5.57 -8.55 -10.23
N GLY A 87 -5.48 -7.47 -11.01
CA GLY A 87 -6.58 -6.97 -11.86
C GLY A 87 -7.04 -5.54 -11.56
N ALA A 88 -6.47 -4.84 -10.57
CA ALA A 88 -6.83 -3.46 -10.28
C ALA A 88 -6.49 -2.53 -11.45
N ARG A 89 -7.42 -1.62 -11.82
CA ARG A 89 -7.23 -0.66 -12.93
C ARG A 89 -7.51 0.79 -12.57
N LYS A 90 -8.30 1.05 -11.52
CA LYS A 90 -8.73 2.39 -11.13
C LYS A 90 -8.22 2.69 -9.73
N ILE A 91 -7.07 3.37 -9.63
CA ILE A 91 -6.40 3.67 -8.37
C ILE A 91 -6.32 5.18 -8.19
N VAL A 92 -6.75 5.67 -7.04
CA VAL A 92 -6.59 7.06 -6.61
C VAL A 92 -5.75 7.06 -5.35
N VAL A 93 -4.67 7.85 -5.36
CA VAL A 93 -3.71 7.95 -4.27
C VAL A 93 -3.83 9.33 -3.64
N PHE A 94 -3.89 9.36 -2.31
CA PHE A 94 -3.89 10.56 -1.51
C PHE A 94 -2.68 10.52 -0.57
N GLU A 95 -2.04 11.67 -0.41
CA GLU A 95 -0.81 11.85 0.38
C GLU A 95 0.40 11.07 -0.16
N ILE A 96 1.58 11.69 0.00
CA ILE A 96 2.95 11.15 -0.10
C ILE A 96 3.78 11.95 0.90
#